data_AF-A0AAN5AVR7-F1
#
_entry.id   AF-A0AAN5AVR7-F1
#
_cell.length_a   1.000
_cell.length_b   1.000
_cell.length_c   1.000
_cell.angle_alpha   90.00
_cell.angle_beta   90.00
_cell.angle_gamma   90.00
#
_symmetry.space_group_name_H-M   'P 1'
#
loop_
_entity.id
_entity.type
_entity.pdbx_description
1 polymer ?
#
loop_
_entity_poly.entity_id
_entity_poly.type
_entity_poly.pdbx_seq_one_letter_code
_entity_poly.pdbx_strand_id
1 'polypeptide(L)'
;MIEIYSEDRTRNYGRYAHFKAAKDTLDKLRAKGEIAGEPPAVLVMCYKGTELQRIYTATFNGRWRVPKEAKTPDAGEKLRAKGVPQKQSKKPRRIRAKEAQRRADKCFHAGQPDWLVKPLPIFM
;
A
#
# COMPACT_ATOMS: atom_id res chain seq x y z
N MET A 1 -8.16 6.82 -10.84
CA MET A 1 -7.98 8.03 -11.66
C MET A 1 -7.67 9.18 -10.73
N ILE A 2 -6.91 10.17 -11.18
CA ILE A 2 -6.56 11.34 -10.38
C ILE A 2 -6.75 12.61 -11.19
N GLU A 3 -7.03 13.71 -10.50
CA GLU A 3 -7.01 15.06 -11.04
C GLU A 3 -6.05 15.88 -10.19
N ILE A 4 -5.28 16.74 -10.85
CA ILE A 4 -4.22 17.50 -10.20
C ILE A 4 -4.50 18.97 -10.39
N TYR A 5 -4.48 19.71 -9.31
CA TYR A 5 -4.80 21.13 -9.25
C TYR A 5 -3.64 21.90 -8.63
N SER A 6 -3.65 23.22 -8.84
CA SER A 6 -2.90 24.14 -7.99
C SER A 6 -3.34 24.02 -6.54
N GLU A 7 -2.49 24.46 -5.62
CA GLU A 7 -2.79 24.47 -4.19
C GLU A 7 -4.09 25.25 -3.89
N ASP A 8 -4.27 26.40 -4.56
CA ASP A 8 -5.48 27.23 -4.46
C ASP A 8 -6.70 26.68 -5.22
N ARG A 9 -6.58 25.53 -5.90
CA ARG A 9 -7.59 24.95 -6.81
C ARG A 9 -8.03 25.85 -7.97
N THR A 10 -7.29 26.92 -8.21
CA THR A 10 -7.56 27.89 -9.29
C THR A 10 -7.24 27.33 -10.67
N ARG A 11 -6.28 26.41 -10.77
CA ARG A 11 -5.81 25.81 -12.03
C ARG A 11 -5.89 24.30 -11.96
N ASN A 12 -6.33 23.68 -13.05
CA ASN A 12 -6.31 22.23 -13.25
C ASN A 12 -5.16 21.87 -14.20
N TYR A 13 -4.24 21.03 -13.73
CA TYR A 13 -3.08 20.53 -14.48
C TYR A 13 -3.37 19.23 -15.25
N GLY A 14 -4.58 18.70 -15.13
CA GLY A 14 -5.11 17.61 -15.94
C GLY A 14 -5.55 16.39 -15.14
N ARG A 15 -6.08 15.43 -15.91
CA ARG A 15 -6.64 14.17 -15.42
C ARG A 15 -5.78 13.00 -15.87
N TYR A 16 -5.42 12.13 -14.93
CA TYR A 16 -4.47 11.04 -15.16
C TYR A 16 -4.99 9.73 -14.57
N ALA A 17 -4.51 8.59 -15.07
CA ALA A 17 -4.89 7.29 -14.50
C ALA A 17 -4.37 7.13 -13.06
N HIS A 18 -3.13 7.54 -12.81
CA HIS A 18 -2.41 7.44 -11.54
C HIS A 18 -1.29 8.49 -11.44
N PHE A 19 -0.81 8.78 -10.23
CA PHE A 19 0.19 9.82 -9.97
C PHE A 19 1.50 9.65 -10.76
N LYS A 20 1.90 8.40 -11.00
CA LYS A 20 3.10 8.10 -11.81
C LYS A 20 3.01 8.64 -13.25
N ALA A 21 1.82 8.68 -13.84
CA ALA A 21 1.61 9.17 -15.21
C ALA A 21 1.67 10.71 -15.29
N ALA A 22 1.36 11.37 -14.18
CA ALA A 22 1.40 12.82 -14.10
C ALA A 22 2.79 13.36 -13.72
N LYS A 23 3.72 12.50 -13.34
CA LYS A 23 5.02 12.96 -12.82
C LYS A 23 5.80 13.77 -13.86
N ASP A 24 5.84 13.28 -15.09
CA ASP A 24 6.58 13.93 -16.18
C ASP A 24 5.94 15.27 -16.58
N THR A 25 4.61 15.38 -16.51
CA THR A 25 3.91 16.65 -16.76
C THR A 25 4.14 17.64 -15.64
N LEU A 26 4.06 17.19 -14.38
CA LEU A 26 4.37 18.00 -13.21
C LEU A 26 5.82 18.50 -13.20
N ASP A 27 6.79 17.68 -13.60
CA ASP A 27 8.20 18.07 -13.70
C ASP A 27 8.40 19.15 -14.77
N LYS A 28 7.70 19.06 -15.92
CA LYS A 28 7.70 20.10 -16.95
C LYS A 28 7.04 21.40 -16.48
N LEU A 29 5.90 21.32 -15.81
CA LEU A 29 5.18 22.48 -15.27
C LEU A 29 6.01 23.20 -14.21
N ARG A 30 6.71 22.45 -13.35
CA ARG A 30 7.66 22.99 -12.40
C ARG A 30 8.83 23.70 -13.10
N ALA A 31 9.43 23.06 -14.11
CA ALA A 31 10.55 23.66 -14.86
C ALA A 31 10.16 24.97 -15.58
N LYS A 32 8.88 25.10 -15.96
CA LYS A 32 8.32 26.34 -16.52
C LYS A 32 7.97 27.40 -15.47
N GLY A 33 8.01 27.09 -14.18
CA GLY A 33 7.58 28.00 -13.11
C GLY A 33 6.05 28.13 -12.97
N GLU A 34 5.26 27.22 -13.55
CA GLU A 34 3.80 27.26 -13.46
C GLU A 34 3.26 26.74 -12.11
N ILE A 35 4.10 26.02 -11.36
CA ILE A 35 3.82 25.56 -10.00
C ILE A 35 4.62 26.47 -9.07
N ALA A 36 3.94 27.49 -8.54
CA ALA A 36 4.49 28.39 -7.55
C ALA A 36 4.55 27.71 -6.16
N GLY A 37 5.48 28.15 -5.31
CA GLY A 37 5.64 27.68 -3.94
C GLY A 37 7.05 27.17 -3.62
N GLU A 38 7.49 27.39 -2.39
CA GLU A 38 8.76 26.90 -1.86
C GLU A 38 8.49 26.15 -0.54
N PRO A 39 8.37 24.80 -0.56
CA PRO A 39 8.51 23.90 -1.70
C PRO A 39 7.29 23.87 -2.65
N PRO A 40 7.46 23.60 -3.96
CA PRO A 40 6.33 23.52 -4.90
C PRO A 40 5.33 22.45 -4.48
N ALA A 41 4.04 22.80 -4.47
CA ALA A 41 2.97 21.93 -4.00
C ALA A 41 1.81 21.85 -5.01
N VAL A 42 1.17 20.68 -5.10
CA VAL A 42 -0.01 20.45 -5.94
C VAL A 42 -1.07 19.66 -5.17
N LEU A 43 -2.34 19.99 -5.39
CA LEU A 43 -3.45 19.25 -4.81
C LEU A 43 -3.83 18.10 -5.72
N VAL A 44 -3.94 16.89 -5.17
CA VAL A 44 -4.30 15.69 -5.92
C VAL A 44 -5.60 15.12 -5.40
N MET A 45 -6.58 15.01 -6.30
CA MET A 45 -7.88 14.40 -6.03
C MET A 45 -7.93 13.02 -6.67
N CYS A 46 -8.13 11.98 -5.85
CA CYS A 46 -8.16 10.60 -6.28
C CYS A 46 -9.60 10.09 -6.38
N TYR A 47 -9.95 9.58 -7.55
CA TYR A 47 -11.26 9.05 -7.87
C TYR A 47 -11.22 7.55 -8.16
N LYS A 48 -12.27 6.85 -7.73
CA LYS A 48 -12.58 5.49 -8.15
C LYS A 48 -13.95 5.51 -8.84
N GLY A 49 -13.94 5.44 -10.17
CA GLY A 49 -15.15 5.71 -10.95
C GLY A 49 -15.51 7.20 -10.85
N THR A 50 -16.73 7.49 -10.39
CA THR A 50 -17.25 8.85 -10.15
C THR A 50 -17.08 9.32 -8.70
N GLU A 51 -16.68 8.42 -7.79
CA GLU A 51 -16.56 8.74 -6.36
C GLU A 51 -15.17 9.28 -6.02
N LEU A 52 -15.13 10.41 -5.34
CA LEU A 52 -13.91 10.99 -4.76
C LEU A 52 -13.52 10.21 -3.51
N GLN A 53 -12.34 9.59 -3.52
CA GLN A 53 -11.86 8.76 -2.41
C GLN A 53 -10.89 9.47 -1.48
N ARG A 54 -10.06 10.35 -2.02
CA ARG A 54 -8.98 10.97 -1.27
C ARG A 54 -8.55 12.26 -1.92
N ILE A 55 -8.28 13.26 -1.09
CA ILE A 55 -7.58 14.47 -1.48
C ILE A 55 -6.27 14.49 -0.68
N TYR A 56 -5.15 14.80 -1.32
CA TYR A 56 -3.88 15.02 -0.63
C TYR A 56 -3.03 16.04 -1.38
N THR A 57 -2.13 16.70 -0.67
CA THR A 57 -1.18 17.65 -1.25
C THR A 57 0.13 16.96 -1.53
N ALA A 58 0.58 16.92 -2.78
CA ALA A 58 1.90 16.41 -3.14
C ALA A 58 2.91 17.56 -3.20
N THR A 59 4.04 17.42 -2.52
CA THR A 59 5.09 18.44 -2.45
C THR A 59 6.35 17.98 -3.18
N PHE A 60 7.11 18.92 -3.73
CA PHE A 60 8.36 18.63 -4.42
C PHE A 60 9.57 18.95 -3.53
N ASN A 61 10.36 17.93 -3.18
CA ASN A 61 11.64 18.08 -2.49
C ASN A 61 12.68 17.15 -3.14
N GLY A 62 13.22 17.57 -4.29
CA GLY A 62 14.06 16.79 -5.20
C GLY A 62 13.31 15.70 -6.00
N ARG A 63 12.24 15.15 -5.43
CA ARG A 63 11.26 14.29 -6.08
C ARG A 63 9.88 14.58 -5.52
N TRP A 64 8.84 14.33 -6.31
CA TRP A 64 7.47 14.39 -5.83
C TRP A 64 7.25 13.44 -4.63
N ARG A 65 6.82 14.04 -3.52
CA ARG A 65 6.45 13.36 -2.28
C ARG A 65 4.95 13.42 -2.15
N VAL A 66 4.35 12.24 -2.07
CA VAL A 66 2.95 12.08 -1.72
C VAL A 66 2.90 11.78 -0.23
N PRO A 67 2.20 12.58 0.60
CA PRO A 67 1.99 12.28 1.99
C PRO A 67 1.42 10.88 2.11
N LYS A 68 2.11 10.05 2.87
CA LYS A 68 1.59 8.76 3.30
C LYS A 68 0.64 8.98 4.47
N GLU A 69 -0.26 9.96 4.37
CA GLU A 69 -1.31 10.11 5.36
C GLU A 69 -2.10 8.80 5.38
N ALA A 70 -2.17 8.26 6.59
CA ALA A 70 -3.04 7.15 6.91
C ALA A 70 -4.41 7.49 6.32
N LYS A 71 -5.02 6.52 5.65
CA LYS A 71 -6.41 6.60 5.21
C LYS A 71 -7.20 7.19 6.37
N THR A 72 -7.64 8.43 6.27
CA THR A 72 -8.56 9.00 7.24
C THR A 72 -9.79 8.10 7.22
N PRO A 73 -10.13 7.43 8.33
CA PRO A 73 -11.34 6.62 8.41
C PRO A 73 -12.62 7.47 8.31
N ASP A 74 -12.51 8.79 8.39
CA ASP A 74 -13.65 9.70 8.60
C ASP A 74 -14.40 10.16 7.34
N ALA A 75 -13.97 9.77 6.14
CA ALA A 75 -14.72 10.03 4.90
C ALA A 75 -15.55 8.81 4.46
N GLY A 76 -16.22 8.15 5.41
CA GLY A 76 -17.08 7.00 5.11
C GLY A 76 -17.55 6.19 6.33
N GLU A 77 -17.82 6.84 7.48
CA GLU A 77 -18.29 6.16 8.69
C GLU A 77 -19.67 5.48 8.51
N LYS A 78 -20.42 5.82 7.46
CA LYS A 78 -21.63 5.08 7.08
C LYS A 78 -21.34 4.33 5.78
N LEU A 79 -21.06 3.02 5.89
CA LEU A 79 -21.19 1.95 4.86
C LEU A 79 -20.15 0.82 4.98
N ARG A 80 -19.49 0.61 6.13
CA ARG A 80 -18.72 -0.63 6.36
C ARG A 80 -19.01 -1.32 7.70
N ALA A 81 -20.28 -1.39 8.07
CA ALA A 81 -20.78 -2.54 8.81
C ALA A 81 -20.96 -3.69 7.81
N LYS A 82 -19.92 -4.53 7.66
CA LYS A 82 -19.93 -5.98 7.33
C LYS A 82 -18.49 -6.37 6.98
N GLY A 83 -17.94 -7.24 7.82
CA GLY A 83 -16.52 -7.55 7.94
C GLY A 83 -15.79 -7.80 6.62
N VAL A 84 -14.71 -7.05 6.41
CA VAL A 84 -13.67 -7.41 5.44
C VAL A 84 -12.49 -7.95 6.25
N PRO A 85 -12.07 -9.20 6.04
CA PRO A 85 -10.97 -9.77 6.80
C PRO A 85 -9.73 -8.92 6.53
N GLN A 86 -9.13 -8.47 7.62
CA GLN A 86 -7.84 -7.82 7.69
C GLN A 86 -6.90 -8.49 6.69
N LYS A 87 -6.48 -7.77 5.64
CA LYS A 87 -5.52 -8.27 4.65
C LYS A 87 -4.23 -8.61 5.40
N GLN A 88 -4.08 -9.87 5.80
CA GLN A 88 -2.85 -10.39 6.36
C GLN A 88 -1.74 -10.08 5.35
N SER A 89 -0.73 -9.36 5.82
CA SER A 89 0.47 -9.09 5.06
C SER A 89 0.95 -10.42 4.46
N LYS A 90 0.99 -10.52 3.13
CA LYS A 90 1.41 -11.74 2.46
C LYS A 90 2.89 -11.95 2.78
N LYS A 91 3.18 -12.76 3.81
CA LYS A 91 4.54 -13.18 4.15
C LYS A 91 5.21 -13.69 2.86
N PRO A 92 6.48 -13.34 2.59
CA PRO A 92 7.17 -13.75 1.37
C PRO A 92 7.09 -15.28 1.20
N ARG A 93 6.89 -15.74 -0.05
CA ARG A 93 6.60 -17.16 -0.39
C ARG A 93 7.50 -18.17 0.33
N ARG A 94 8.79 -17.82 0.50
CA ARG A 94 9.80 -18.67 1.17
C ARG A 94 9.48 -18.97 2.63
N ILE A 95 8.86 -18.04 3.36
CA ILE A 95 8.46 -18.25 4.76
C ILE A 95 7.25 -19.19 4.84
N ARG A 96 6.30 -19.06 3.91
CA ARG A 96 5.11 -19.94 3.86
C ARG A 96 5.49 -21.39 3.56
N ALA A 97 6.43 -21.63 2.64
CA ALA A 97 6.92 -22.97 2.34
C ALA A 97 7.59 -23.62 3.56
N LYS A 98 8.45 -22.88 4.27
CA LYS A 98 9.12 -23.39 5.48
C LYS A 98 8.15 -23.67 6.63
N GLU A 99 7.09 -22.87 6.76
CA GLU A 99 6.03 -23.09 7.77
C GLU A 99 5.13 -24.28 7.41
N ALA A 100 4.82 -24.46 6.13
CA ALA A 100 4.09 -25.64 5.63
C ALA A 100 4.88 -26.93 5.86
N GLN A 101 6.19 -26.92 5.59
CA GLN A 101 7.04 -28.08 5.82
C GLN A 101 7.15 -28.42 7.31
N ARG A 102 7.37 -27.42 8.19
CA ARG A 102 7.34 -27.64 9.65
C ARG A 102 6.01 -28.19 10.17
N ARG A 103 4.89 -27.79 9.55
CA ARG A 103 3.57 -28.36 9.90
C ARG A 103 3.45 -29.80 9.42
N ALA A 104 3.89 -30.10 8.20
CA ALA A 104 3.89 -31.44 7.66
C ALA A 104 4.75 -32.40 8.50
N ASP A 105 5.97 -31.98 8.88
CA ASP A 105 6.87 -32.77 9.73
C ASP A 105 6.20 -33.08 11.09
N LYS A 106 5.58 -32.08 11.73
CA LYS A 106 4.86 -32.29 13.00
C LYS A 106 3.70 -33.26 12.87
N CYS A 107 2.90 -33.16 11.81
CA CYS A 107 1.78 -34.07 11.58
C CYS A 107 2.27 -35.50 11.27
N PHE A 108 3.38 -35.63 10.55
CA PHE A 108 3.99 -36.92 10.26
C PHE A 108 4.50 -37.61 11.53
N HIS A 109 5.19 -36.87 12.41
CA HIS A 109 5.71 -37.42 13.66
C HIS A 109 4.64 -37.67 14.74
N ALA A 110 3.48 -37.00 14.68
CA ALA A 110 2.41 -37.15 15.67
C ALA A 110 1.69 -38.52 15.62
N GLY A 111 1.77 -39.24 14.49
CA GLY A 111 1.17 -40.56 14.32
C GLY A 111 2.17 -41.72 14.34
N GLN A 112 3.46 -41.43 14.49
CA GLN A 112 4.51 -42.46 14.51
C GLN A 112 4.71 -42.95 15.94
N PRO A 113 4.88 -44.27 16.15
CA PRO A 113 5.11 -44.79 17.49
C PRO A 113 6.48 -44.32 18.03
N ASP A 114 6.54 -44.09 19.33
CA ASP A 114 7.67 -43.41 20.00
C ASP A 114 9.05 -44.04 19.72
N TRP A 115 9.12 -45.35 19.50
CA TRP A 115 10.36 -46.08 19.20
C TRP A 115 10.93 -45.81 17.79
N LEU A 116 10.15 -45.19 16.90
CA LEU A 116 10.53 -44.81 15.54
C LEU A 116 11.01 -43.34 15.47
N VAL A 117 10.65 -42.53 16.48
CA VAL A 117 10.94 -41.09 16.54
C VAL A 117 12.04 -40.78 17.56
N LYS A 118 12.17 -41.60 18.61
CA LYS A 118 13.20 -41.46 19.65
C LYS A 118 14.22 -42.59 19.50
N PRO A 119 15.53 -42.31 19.63
CA PRO A 119 16.53 -43.38 19.67
C PRO A 119 16.19 -44.32 20.84
N LEU A 120 16.19 -45.62 20.58
CA LEU A 120 15.92 -46.63 21.61
C LEU A 120 16.92 -46.45 22.76
N PRO A 121 16.46 -46.52 24.03
CA PRO A 121 17.38 -46.48 25.16
C PRO A 121 18.33 -47.68 25.03
N ILE A 122 19.63 -47.37 25.03
CA ILE A 122 20.68 -48.39 25.10
C ILE A 122 20.64 -48.91 26.53
N PHE A 123 20.09 -50.10 26.72
CA PHE A 123 20.22 -50.82 27.99
C PHE A 123 21.64 -51.38 28.04
N MET A 124 22.49 -50.77 28.87
CA MET A 124 23.73 -51.37 29.38
C MET A 124 23.49 -52.00 30.73
#